data_AF-A0A9X0HTV7-F1
#
_entry.id   AF-A0A9X0HTV7-F1
#
_cell.length_a   1.000
_cell.length_b   1.000
_cell.length_c   1.000
_cell.angle_alpha   90.00
_cell.angle_beta   90.00
_cell.angle_gamma   90.00
#
_symmetry.space_group_name_H-M   'P 1'
#
loop_
_entity.id
_entity.type
_entity.pdbx_description
1 polymer ?
#
loop_
_entity_poly.entity_id
_entity_poly.type
_entity_poly.pdbx_seq_one_letter_code
_entity_poly.pdbx_strand_id
1 'polypeptide(L)' 'MTATARDEMSQRAVEAGWDRRDADRTDYYTRSPVRIHVIWQGPDAISGGALYHDDILMAYSRDLPTVTGWLNRGA' A
#
# COMPACT_ATOMS: atom_id res chain seq x y z
N MET A 1 6.30 -20.81 -7.85
CA MET A 1 5.55 -19.61 -8.30
C MET A 1 6.42 -18.40 -8.01
N THR A 2 6.54 -17.46 -8.94
CA THR A 2 7.25 -16.20 -8.72
C THR A 2 6.41 -15.31 -7.83
N ALA A 3 7.03 -14.63 -6.86
CA ALA A 3 6.33 -13.64 -6.02
C ALA A 3 5.82 -12.50 -6.89
N THR A 4 4.59 -12.06 -6.64
CA THR A 4 3.98 -10.94 -7.37
C THR A 4 4.38 -9.61 -6.76
N ALA A 5 4.18 -8.51 -7.48
CA ALA A 5 4.45 -7.18 -6.90
C ALA A 5 3.56 -6.91 -5.67
N ARG A 6 2.31 -7.42 -5.65
CA ARG A 6 1.42 -7.38 -4.48
C ARG A 6 2.00 -8.14 -3.29
N ASP A 7 2.52 -9.35 -3.51
CA ASP A 7 3.12 -10.16 -2.46
C ASP A 7 4.37 -9.50 -1.87
N GLU A 8 5.27 -9.02 -2.73
CA GLU A 8 6.50 -8.36 -2.32
C GLU A 8 6.23 -7.07 -1.53
N MET A 9 5.31 -6.23 -2.02
CA MET A 9 4.92 -4.98 -1.34
C MET A 9 4.31 -5.28 0.03
N SER A 10 3.42 -6.28 0.09
CA SER A 10 2.75 -6.67 1.33
C SER A 10 3.71 -7.23 2.36
N GLN A 11 4.63 -8.10 1.94
CA GLN A 11 5.63 -8.67 2.82
C GLN A 11 6.52 -7.58 3.42
N ARG A 12 7.05 -6.67 2.57
CA ARG A 12 7.89 -5.55 3.03
C ARG A 12 7.14 -4.61 3.98
N ALA A 13 5.85 -4.38 3.73
CA ALA A 13 5.02 -3.56 4.62
C ALA A 13 4.92 -4.17 6.02
N VAL A 14 4.62 -5.46 6.12
CA VAL A 14 4.52 -6.18 7.40
C VAL A 14 5.87 -6.19 8.11
N GLU A 15 6.96 -6.44 7.39
CA GLU A 15 8.33 -6.35 7.93
C GLU A 15 8.66 -4.95 8.46
N ALA A 16 8.11 -3.90 7.84
CA ALA A 16 8.26 -2.50 8.27
C ALA A 16 7.23 -2.06 9.35
N GLY A 17 6.49 -3.01 9.92
CA GLY A 17 5.57 -2.77 11.04
C GLY A 17 4.22 -2.16 10.65
N TRP A 18 3.80 -2.31 9.38
CA TRP A 18 2.45 -1.96 8.96
C TRP A 18 1.48 -3.10 9.24
N ASP A 19 0.31 -2.77 9.76
CA ASP A 19 -0.83 -3.68 9.78
C ASP A 19 -1.47 -3.72 8.40
N ARG A 20 -1.46 -4.90 7.77
CA ARG A 20 -2.13 -5.14 6.49
C ARG A 20 -3.50 -5.78 6.71
N ARG A 21 -4.50 -5.26 6.01
CA ARG A 21 -5.78 -5.94 5.77
C ARG A 21 -6.05 -5.99 4.27
N ASP A 22 -6.10 -7.18 3.70
CA ASP A 22 -6.58 -7.37 2.33
C ASP A 22 -8.12 -7.45 2.29
N ALA A 23 -8.71 -6.91 1.24
CA ALA A 23 -10.13 -7.04 0.93
C ALA A 23 -10.31 -7.02 -0.59
N ASP A 24 -10.50 -8.20 -1.18
CA ASP A 24 -10.61 -8.39 -2.63
C ASP A 24 -9.42 -7.75 -3.38
N ARG A 25 -9.69 -6.75 -4.21
CA ARG A 25 -8.67 -6.02 -4.96
C ARG A 25 -8.02 -4.87 -4.19
N THR A 26 -8.41 -4.62 -2.95
CA THR A 26 -7.88 -3.51 -2.15
C THR A 26 -7.06 -4.03 -0.98
N ASP A 27 -5.84 -3.53 -0.84
CA ASP A 27 -5.06 -3.68 0.38
C ASP A 27 -5.10 -2.39 1.19
N TYR A 28 -5.30 -2.53 2.50
CA TYR A 28 -5.25 -1.46 3.48
C TYR A 28 -4.01 -1.66 4.35
N TYR A 29 -3.18 -0.63 4.45
CA TYR A 29 -2.02 -0.60 5.32
C TYR A 29 -2.21 0.50 6.36
N THR A 30 -2.10 0.16 7.63
CA THR A 30 -2.25 1.11 8.74
C THR A 30 -1.01 1.10 9.61
N ARG A 31 -0.53 2.30 9.91
CA ARG A 31 0.50 2.56 10.92
C ARG A 31 0.21 3.94 11.49
N SER A 32 -0.66 3.97 12.50
CA SER A 32 -1.26 5.20 13.05
C SER A 32 -0.20 6.29 13.28
N PRO A 33 -0.43 7.53 12.83
CA PRO A 33 -1.68 8.08 12.27
C PRO A 33 -1.85 7.87 10.74
N VAL A 34 -0.98 7.10 10.11
CA VAL A 34 -0.91 7.00 8.65
C VAL A 34 -1.62 5.78 8.12
N ARG A 35 -2.35 5.97 7.02
CA ARG A 35 -3.01 4.88 6.29
C ARG A 35 -2.72 4.97 4.81
N ILE A 36 -2.54 3.82 4.19
CA ILE A 36 -2.38 3.72 2.74
C ILE A 36 -3.40 2.71 2.23
N HIS A 37 -4.21 3.11 1.25
CA HIS A 37 -5.12 2.22 0.54
C HIS A 37 -4.53 1.97 -0.86
N VAL A 38 -4.54 0.72 -1.30
CA VAL A 38 -3.99 0.32 -2.60
C VAL A 38 -5.02 -0.51 -3.34
N ILE A 39 -5.45 -0.06 -4.51
CA ILE A 39 -6.39 -0.77 -5.37
C ILE A 39 -5.61 -1.43 -6.49
N TRP A 40 -5.59 -2.76 -6.52
CA TRP A 40 -4.86 -3.57 -7.48
C TRP A 40 -5.64 -3.77 -8.79
N GLN A 41 -4.90 -3.89 -9.88
CA GLN A 41 -5.33 -4.31 -11.20
C GLN A 41 -4.53 -5.56 -11.58
N GLY A 42 -5.00 -6.72 -11.12
CA GLY A 42 -4.19 -7.93 -11.14
C GLY A 42 -3.04 -7.89 -10.12
N PRO A 43 -2.10 -8.83 -10.20
CA PRO A 43 -1.08 -9.01 -9.17
C PRO A 43 0.10 -8.02 -9.24
N ASP A 44 0.33 -7.38 -10.40
CA ASP A 44 1.57 -6.63 -10.68
C ASP A 44 1.35 -5.15 -11.03
N ALA A 45 0.12 -4.66 -10.97
CA ALA A 45 -0.22 -3.27 -11.28
C ALA A 45 -1.33 -2.75 -10.36
N ILE A 46 -1.41 -1.42 -10.20
CA ILE A 46 -2.43 -0.76 -9.39
C ILE A 46 -3.34 0.12 -10.26
N SER A 47 -4.61 0.19 -9.90
CA SER A 47 -5.52 1.23 -10.37
C SER A 47 -5.29 2.55 -9.63
N GLY A 48 -4.77 2.49 -8.40
CA GLY A 48 -4.39 3.67 -7.63
C GLY A 48 -4.04 3.35 -6.18
N GLY A 49 -3.37 4.29 -5.53
CA GLY A 49 -3.10 4.29 -4.10
C GLY A 49 -3.35 5.66 -3.48
N ALA A 50 -3.85 5.68 -2.26
CA ALA A 50 -4.16 6.88 -1.50
C ALA A 50 -3.43 6.86 -0.15
N LEU A 51 -2.71 7.93 0.16
CA LEU A 51 -2.02 8.15 1.42
C LEU A 51 -2.84 9.10 2.28
N TYR A 52 -3.10 8.70 3.52
CA TYR A 52 -3.81 9.49 4.53
C TYR A 52 -2.92 9.71 5.75
N HIS A 53 -3.06 10.88 6.37
CA HIS A 53 -2.52 11.20 7.69
C HIS A 53 -3.64 11.82 8.52
N ASP A 54 -3.96 11.28 9.70
CA ASP A 54 -5.08 11.73 10.55
C ASP A 54 -6.38 11.89 9.75
N ASP A 55 -6.74 10.86 8.98
CA ASP A 55 -7.91 10.83 8.09
C ASP A 55 -7.91 11.83 6.91
N ILE A 56 -6.89 12.69 6.78
CA ILE A 56 -6.76 13.65 5.69
C ILE A 56 -6.05 13.00 4.51
N LEU A 57 -6.62 13.10 3.31
CA LEU A 57 -5.97 12.65 2.08
C LEU A 57 -4.78 13.57 1.77
N MET A 58 -3.57 13.01 1.82
CA MET A 58 -2.33 13.73 1.56
C MET A 58 -1.87 13.58 0.12
N ALA A 59 -2.02 12.39 -0.45
CA ALA A 59 -1.58 12.11 -1.81
C ALA A 59 -2.38 10.98 -2.45
N TYR A 60 -2.44 11.02 -3.78
CA TYR A 60 -2.96 9.96 -4.62
C TYR A 60 -1.99 9.70 -5.76
N SER A 61 -1.74 8.43 -6.08
CA SER A 61 -0.86 8.04 -7.19
C SER A 61 -1.36 6.77 -7.88
N ARG A 62 -1.07 6.62 -9.18
CA ARG A 62 -1.27 5.38 -9.93
C ARG A 62 0.06 4.65 -10.20
N ASP A 63 1.17 5.23 -9.77
CA ASP A 63 2.50 4.68 -9.92
C ASP A 63 2.84 3.77 -8.73
N LEU A 64 2.97 2.47 -9.00
CA LEU A 64 3.24 1.46 -7.98
C LEU A 64 4.54 1.75 -7.19
N PRO A 65 5.69 2.06 -7.82
CA PRO A 65 6.90 2.46 -7.11
C PRO A 65 6.67 3.62 -6.11
N THR A 66 5.89 4.63 -6.47
CA THR A 66 5.54 5.74 -5.58
C THR A 66 4.75 5.27 -4.36
N VAL A 67 3.70 4.46 -4.56
CA VAL A 67 2.86 3.95 -3.47
C VAL A 67 3.67 3.02 -2.54
N THR A 68 4.49 2.14 -3.10
CA THR A 68 5.44 1.30 -2.34
C THR A 68 6.42 2.16 -1.53
N GLY A 69 6.85 3.29 -2.09
CA GLY A 69 7.72 4.25 -1.40
C GLY A 69 7.10 4.84 -0.14
N TRP A 70 5.77 5.00 -0.05
CA TRP A 70 5.10 5.48 1.16
C TRP A 70 5.21 4.48 2.31
N LEU A 71 5.15 3.18 2.01
CA LEU A 71 5.30 2.11 3.01
C LEU A 71 6.73 2.05 3.57
N ASN A 72 7.74 2.34 2.74
CA ASN A 72 9.14 2.33 3.14
C ASN A 72 9.55 3.57 3.94
N ARG A 73 8.97 4.73 3.62
CA ARG A 73 9.30 6.00 4.29
C ARG A 73 8.55 6.16 5.60
N GLY A 74 7.34 5.59 5.65
CA GLY A 74 6.62 5.38 6.89
C GLY A 74 6.24 6.69 7.59
N ALA A 75 5.11 7.26 7.20
CA ALA A 75 4.58 8.53 7.72
C ALA A 75 5.40 9.79 7.40
#